data_AF-A0A849DFM7-F1
#
_entry.id   AF-A0A849DFM7-F1
#
_cell.length_a   1.000
_cell.length_b   1.000
_cell.length_c   1.000
_cell.angle_alpha   90.00
_cell.angle_beta   90.00
_cell.angle_gamma   90.00
#
_symmetry.space_group_name_H-M   'P 1'
#
loop_
_entity.id
_entity.type
_entity.pdbx_description
1 polymer ?
#
loop_
_entity_poly.entity_id
_entity_poly.type
_entity_poly.pdbx_seq_one_letter_code
_entity_poly.pdbx_strand_id
1 'polypeptide(L)'
;VLIHVAFFDKEVIFTPIMGDVSPRREIYTIDNNKLYISQQGLFDSEIWKSVDSITSDYYLISSWVNKTKVNTIRYYFDLEKAEAYVASLK
;
A
#
# COMPACT_ATOMS: atom_id res chain seq x y z
N VAL A 1 -1.65 11.05 -5.14
CA VAL A 1 -2.43 9.96 -5.78
C VAL A 1 -3.32 9.33 -4.72
N LEU A 2 -4.57 9.04 -5.05
CA LEU A 2 -5.49 8.28 -4.22
C LEU A 2 -5.81 6.95 -4.91
N ILE A 3 -5.64 5.84 -4.20
CA ILE A 3 -5.81 4.48 -4.71
C ILE A 3 -6.64 3.69 -3.71
N HIS A 4 -7.70 3.02 -4.20
CA HIS A 4 -8.41 2.00 -3.45
C HIS A 4 -7.64 0.68 -3.52
N VAL A 5 -7.44 0.04 -2.38
CA VAL A 5 -6.71 -1.23 -2.27
C VAL A 5 -7.61 -2.27 -1.65
N ALA A 6 -7.82 -3.38 -2.37
CA ALA A 6 -8.62 -4.51 -1.90
C ALA A 6 -7.75 -5.77 -1.85
N PHE A 7 -7.80 -6.48 -0.72
CA PHE A 7 -7.11 -7.76 -0.53
C PHE A 7 -8.12 -8.90 -0.63
N PHE A 8 -7.74 -9.94 -1.38
CA PHE A 8 -8.45 -11.21 -1.56
C PHE A 8 -7.51 -12.36 -1.16
N ASP A 9 -7.93 -13.62 -1.27
CA ASP A 9 -7.04 -14.75 -0.99
C ASP A 9 -5.80 -14.70 -1.92
N LYS A 10 -4.65 -14.32 -1.34
CA LYS A 10 -3.34 -14.14 -2.00
C LYS A 10 -3.27 -13.09 -3.11
N GLU A 11 -4.35 -12.38 -3.40
CA GLU A 11 -4.38 -11.32 -4.42
C GLU A 11 -4.61 -9.95 -3.82
N VAL A 12 -4.00 -8.92 -4.41
CA VAL A 12 -4.24 -7.52 -4.08
C VAL A 12 -4.56 -6.74 -5.34
N ILE A 13 -5.64 -5.94 -5.30
CA ILE A 13 -6.09 -5.11 -6.41
C ILE A 13 -5.93 -3.65 -6.03
N PHE A 14 -5.26 -2.89 -6.90
CA PHE A 14 -5.08 -1.45 -6.79
C PHE A 14 -5.92 -0.76 -7.87
N THR A 15 -6.91 0.01 -7.44
CA THR A 15 -7.78 0.79 -8.34
C THR A 15 -7.52 2.28 -8.12
N PRO A 16 -7.00 3.01 -9.13
CA PRO A 16 -6.78 4.44 -9.02
C PRO A 16 -8.12 5.17 -8.87
N ILE A 17 -8.20 6.07 -7.89
CA ILE A 17 -9.33 7.02 -7.73
C ILE A 17 -8.90 8.40 -8.24
N MET A 18 -7.67 8.84 -7.92
CA MET A 18 -7.11 10.11 -8.39
C MET A 18 -5.62 10.00 -8.70
N GLY A 19 -5.19 10.67 -9.77
CA GLY A 19 -3.81 10.68 -10.26
C GLY A 19 -3.64 9.75 -11.46
N ASP A 20 -2.61 10.02 -12.27
CA ASP A 20 -2.33 9.27 -13.50
C ASP A 20 -1.54 7.99 -13.19
N VAL A 21 -2.28 6.94 -12.81
CA VAL A 21 -1.70 5.62 -12.49
C VAL A 21 -2.64 4.55 -13.00
N SER A 22 -2.10 3.53 -13.65
CA SER A 22 -2.91 2.40 -14.15
C SER A 22 -3.38 1.48 -13.01
N PRO A 23 -4.58 0.87 -13.13
CA PRO A 23 -4.98 -0.21 -12.24
C PRO A 23 -4.02 -1.38 -12.37
N ARG A 24 -3.78 -2.09 -11.27
CA ARG A 24 -2.93 -3.28 -11.24
C ARG A 24 -3.47 -4.32 -10.28
N ARG A 25 -3.22 -5.59 -10.61
CA ARG A 25 -3.50 -6.75 -9.76
C ARG A 25 -2.20 -7.48 -9.55
N GLU A 26 -1.88 -7.76 -8.30
CA GLU A 26 -0.65 -8.45 -7.92
C GLU A 26 -0.97 -9.56 -6.93
N ILE A 27 -0.01 -10.46 -6.74
CA ILE A 27 -0.08 -11.50 -5.72
C ILE A 27 0.66 -10.99 -4.49
N TYR A 28 0.19 -11.31 -3.29
CA TYR A 28 0.89 -10.99 -2.07
C TYR A 28 1.14 -12.22 -1.20
N THR A 29 2.17 -12.14 -0.38
CA THR A 29 2.44 -13.09 0.70
C THR A 29 2.84 -12.32 1.96
N ILE A 30 2.65 -12.96 3.11
CA ILE A 30 3.06 -12.44 4.40
C ILE A 30 4.05 -13.43 5.01
N ASP A 31 5.24 -12.96 5.32
CA ASP A 31 6.26 -13.74 6.02
C ASP A 31 6.95 -12.86 7.07
N ASN A 32 7.21 -13.41 8.26
CA ASN A 32 7.88 -12.71 9.35
C ASN A 32 7.32 -11.29 9.63
N ASN A 33 5.99 -11.16 9.61
CA ASN A 33 5.27 -9.89 9.80
C ASN A 33 5.58 -8.82 8.74
N LYS A 34 6.09 -9.22 7.57
CA LYS A 34 6.34 -8.37 6.41
C LYS A 34 5.40 -8.75 5.29
N LEU A 35 4.86 -7.74 4.62
CA LEU A 35 4.04 -7.91 3.43
C LEU A 35 4.93 -7.80 2.19
N TYR A 36 4.91 -8.84 1.37
CA TYR A 36 5.57 -8.90 0.07
C TYR A 36 4.49 -8.87 -1.00
N ILE A 37 4.64 -7.97 -1.98
CA ILE A 37 3.77 -7.92 -3.17
C ILE A 37 4.66 -8.27 -4.35
N SER A 38 4.23 -9.23 -5.15
CA SER A 38 5.00 -9.66 -6.31
C SER A 38 5.09 -8.53 -7.33
N GLN A 39 6.19 -8.52 -8.08
CA GLN A 39 6.34 -7.72 -9.28
C GLN A 39 6.44 -8.69 -10.44
N GLN A 40 5.48 -8.64 -11.37
CA GLN A 40 5.43 -9.55 -12.53
C GLN A 40 5.43 -11.04 -12.11
N GLY A 41 4.78 -11.35 -10.98
CA GLY A 41 4.68 -12.72 -10.46
C GLY A 41 5.89 -13.21 -9.64
N LEU A 42 6.94 -12.40 -9.49
CA LEU A 42 8.11 -12.75 -8.67
C LEU A 42 8.11 -11.98 -7.34
N PHE A 43 8.45 -12.67 -6.26
CA PHE A 43 8.69 -12.04 -4.96
C PHE A 43 10.17 -11.72 -4.82
N ASP A 44 10.48 -10.46 -4.53
CA ASP A 44 11.82 -10.04 -4.16
C ASP A 44 11.89 -9.90 -2.64
N SER A 45 12.74 -10.73 -2.00
CA SER A 45 12.92 -10.72 -0.55
C SER A 45 13.52 -9.41 -0.02
N GLU A 46 14.16 -8.63 -0.88
CA GLU A 46 14.74 -7.33 -0.57
C GLU A 46 13.69 -6.21 -0.58
N ILE A 47 12.51 -6.46 -1.18
CA ILE A 47 11.41 -5.51 -1.33
C ILE A 47 10.22 -5.93 -0.48
N TRP A 48 9.93 -5.17 0.57
CA TRP A 48 8.85 -5.52 1.50
C TRP A 48 8.20 -4.30 2.12
N LYS A 49 7.06 -4.52 2.78
CA LYS A 49 6.30 -3.49 3.49
C LYS A 49 6.14 -3.84 4.96
N SER A 50 6.25 -2.83 5.83
CA SER A 50 5.90 -2.90 7.27
C SER A 50 4.81 -1.93 7.63
N VAL A 51 4.04 -2.28 8.66
CA VAL A 51 3.23 -1.33 9.42
C VAL A 51 4.14 -0.57 10.37
N ASP A 52 4.22 0.74 10.20
CA ASP A 52 4.98 1.65 11.07
C ASP A 52 4.12 2.23 12.19
N SER A 53 2.82 2.48 11.93
CA SER A 53 1.88 2.99 12.92
C SER A 53 0.44 2.61 12.58
N ILE A 54 -0.38 2.52 13.62
CA ILE A 54 -1.81 2.24 13.54
C ILE A 54 -2.55 3.37 14.26
N THR A 55 -3.49 4.00 13.56
CA THR A 55 -4.38 5.02 14.11
C THR A 55 -5.83 4.56 14.01
N SER A 56 -6.78 5.36 14.51
CA SER A 56 -8.21 5.10 14.30
C SER A 56 -8.64 5.21 12.84
N ASP A 57 -7.90 5.99 12.03
CA ASP A 57 -8.35 6.42 10.72
C ASP A 57 -7.57 5.76 9.57
N TYR A 58 -6.31 5.37 9.83
CA TYR A 58 -5.42 4.79 8.84
C TYR A 58 -4.28 3.94 9.43
N TYR A 59 -3.73 3.05 8.60
CA TYR A 59 -2.40 2.48 8.79
C TYR A 59 -1.33 3.31 8.10
N LEU A 60 -0.19 3.49 8.76
CA LEU A 60 1.01 4.04 8.17
C LEU A 60 1.92 2.88 7.76
N ILE A 61 2.11 2.66 6.47
CA ILE A 61 2.85 1.52 5.92
C ILE A 61 4.06 2.02 5.14
N SER A 62 5.25 1.55 5.50
CA SER A 62 6.48 1.86 4.79
C SER A 62 6.86 0.77 3.81
N SER A 63 7.41 1.17 2.66
CA SER A 63 8.05 0.26 1.71
C SER A 63 9.57 0.35 1.86
N TRP A 64 10.22 -0.80 1.81
CA TRP A 64 11.66 -0.97 1.98
C TRP A 64 12.26 -1.64 0.76
N VAL A 65 13.47 -1.25 0.39
CA VAL A 65 14.32 -1.90 -0.62
C VAL A 65 15.72 -2.00 -0.02
N ASN A 66 16.28 -3.20 0.06
CA ASN A 66 17.65 -3.40 0.56
C ASN A 66 17.95 -2.70 1.91
N LYS A 67 16.99 -2.81 2.84
CA LYS A 67 17.02 -2.18 4.18
C LYS A 67 16.91 -0.66 4.19
N THR A 68 16.74 -0.01 3.04
CA THR A 68 16.47 1.42 2.93
C THR A 68 14.96 1.64 2.85
N LYS A 69 14.42 2.51 3.71
CA LYS A 69 13.02 2.93 3.62
C LYS A 69 12.87 3.87 2.42
N VAL A 70 12.05 3.49 1.44
CA VAL A 70 11.91 4.22 0.18
C VAL A 70 10.72 5.18 0.22
N ASN A 71 9.62 4.75 0.84
CA ASN A 71 8.44 5.60 1.02
C ASN A 71 7.60 5.14 2.20
N THR A 72 6.64 5.99 2.57
CA THR A 72 5.60 5.70 3.55
C THR A 72 4.26 6.14 2.98
N ILE A 73 3.26 5.27 3.05
CA ILE A 73 1.91 5.47 2.51
C ILE A 73 0.91 5.37 3.67
N ARG A 74 -0.12 6.23 3.64
CA ARG A 74 -1.28 6.15 4.54
C ARG A 74 -2.38 5.33 3.85
N TYR A 75 -2.83 4.27 4.51
CA TYR A 75 -3.95 3.43 4.10
C TYR A 75 -5.14 3.75 4.99
N TYR A 76 -6.01 4.64 4.52
CA TYR A 76 -7.23 5.02 5.24
C TYR A 76 -8.28 3.90 5.18
N PHE A 77 -9.02 3.75 6.27
CA PHE A 77 -10.14 2.79 6.34
C PHE A 77 -11.43 3.35 5.73
N ASP A 78 -11.51 4.68 5.64
CA ASP A 78 -12.66 5.43 5.16
C ASP A 78 -12.25 6.34 3.99
N LEU A 79 -13.02 6.32 2.92
CA LEU A 79 -12.73 7.07 1.70
C LEU A 79 -12.86 8.58 1.93
N GLU A 80 -13.88 9.03 2.65
CA GLU A 80 -14.11 10.46 2.93
C GLU A 80 -12.94 11.04 3.73
N LYS A 81 -12.39 10.27 4.68
CA LYS A 81 -11.17 10.66 5.43
C LYS A 81 -9.95 10.77 4.51
N ALA A 82 -9.78 9.82 3.59
CA ALA A 82 -8.69 9.84 2.63
C ALA A 82 -8.77 11.06 1.70
N GLU A 83 -9.96 11.35 1.18
CA GLU A 83 -10.23 12.50 0.31
C GLU A 83 -10.03 13.82 1.05
N ALA A 84 -10.51 13.94 2.28
CA ALA A 84 -10.32 15.11 3.12
C ALA A 84 -8.82 15.41 3.36
N TYR A 85 -8.03 14.37 3.64
CA TYR A 85 -6.57 14.52 3.77
C TYR A 85 -5.94 14.99 2.45
N VAL A 86 -6.28 14.38 1.31
CA VAL A 86 -5.75 14.80 0.00
C VAL A 86 -6.13 16.25 -0.31
N ALA A 87 -7.36 16.67 0.02
CA ALA A 87 -7.79 18.05 -0.16
C ALA A 87 -7.01 19.03 0.73
N SER A 88 -6.64 18.64 1.95
CA SER A 88 -5.83 19.48 2.86
C SER A 88 -4.37 19.68 2.45
N LEU A 89 -3.88 18.92 1.46
CA LEU A 89 -2.52 19.06 0.94
C LEU A 89 -2.40 20.10 -0.18
N LYS A 90 -3.53 20.66 -0.65
CA LYS A 90 -3.58 21.73 -1.66
C LYS A 90 -3.46 23.10 -0.98
#